data_AF-A0A9D8HJK9-F1
#
_entry.id   AF-A0A9D8HJK9-F1
#
_cell.length_a   1.000
_cell.length_b   1.000
_cell.length_c   1.000
_cell.angle_alpha   90.00
_cell.angle_beta   90.00
_cell.angle_gamma   90.00
#
_symmetry.space_group_name_H-M   'P 1'
#
loop_
_entity.id
_entity.type
_entity.pdbx_description
1 polymer ?
#
loop_
_entity_poly.entity_id
_entity_poly.type
_entity_poly.pdbx_seq_one_letter_code
_entity_poly.pdbx_strand_id
1 'polypeptide(L)'
;MNSKFNQELIEFACRFFENRGSVLEKNDQGLEVLLPENLSKILETDEHIKINTKTGTELEGAYSINYGSPLLDRIVDAVCRDLPLLICKLQFEYLKKEGFDSLIEKQFVFIESVGKTESRAVVNTEYIFLTCRYTAQSDEQKQGLISFVFNLETGSYVP
;
A
#
# COMPACT_ATOMS: atom_id res chain seq x y z
N MET A 1 -9.34 -13.00 -20.54
CA MET A 1 -9.24 -11.90 -19.56
C MET A 1 -8.82 -12.33 -18.15
N ASN A 2 -8.80 -13.64 -17.79
CA ASN A 2 -8.45 -14.11 -16.43
C ASN A 2 -6.95 -14.18 -16.08
N SER A 3 -6.02 -14.20 -17.05
CA SER A 3 -4.60 -14.43 -16.73
C SER A 3 -3.91 -13.25 -16.05
N LYS A 4 -4.30 -12.01 -16.39
CA LYS A 4 -3.70 -10.80 -15.77
C LYS A 4 -4.07 -10.66 -14.29
N PHE A 5 -5.33 -10.90 -13.92
CA PHE A 5 -5.78 -10.82 -12.53
C PHE A 5 -5.12 -11.87 -11.63
N ASN A 6 -4.91 -13.09 -12.16
CA ASN A 6 -4.17 -14.12 -11.43
C ASN A 6 -2.70 -13.74 -11.22
N GLN A 7 -2.09 -13.03 -12.18
CA GLN A 7 -0.72 -12.56 -12.04
C GLN A 7 -0.58 -11.48 -10.96
N GLU A 8 -1.49 -10.51 -10.90
CA GLU A 8 -1.47 -9.46 -9.85
C GLU A 8 -1.63 -10.05 -8.43
N LEU A 9 -2.46 -11.09 -8.27
CA LEU A 9 -2.63 -11.80 -7.00
C LEU A 9 -1.37 -12.55 -6.58
N ILE A 10 -0.72 -13.23 -7.52
CA ILE A 10 0.54 -13.93 -7.25
C ILE A 10 1.62 -12.91 -6.88
N GLU A 11 1.72 -11.79 -7.60
CA GLU A 11 2.67 -10.71 -7.29
C GLU A 11 2.40 -10.06 -5.92
N PHE A 12 1.12 -9.89 -5.55
CA PHE A 12 0.74 -9.46 -4.20
C PHE A 12 1.24 -10.44 -3.13
N ALA A 13 0.98 -11.74 -3.30
CA ALA A 13 1.40 -12.75 -2.35
C ALA A 13 2.94 -12.87 -2.26
N CYS A 14 3.65 -12.80 -3.39
CA CYS A 14 5.12 -12.79 -3.39
C CYS A 14 5.66 -11.63 -2.55
N ARG A 15 5.16 -10.40 -2.78
CA ARG A 15 5.57 -9.22 -2.01
C ARG A 15 5.28 -9.38 -0.51
N PHE A 16 4.13 -9.97 -0.16
CA PHE A 16 3.80 -10.25 1.22
C PHE A 16 4.82 -11.18 1.88
N PHE A 17 5.18 -12.28 1.21
CA PHE A 17 6.14 -13.27 1.73
C PHE A 17 7.56 -12.68 1.83
N GLU A 18 8.04 -11.97 0.80
CA GLU A 18 9.36 -11.31 0.79
C GLU A 18 9.48 -10.29 1.93
N ASN A 19 8.47 -9.43 2.09
CA ASN A 19 8.48 -8.37 3.11
C ASN A 19 8.44 -8.90 4.55
N ARG A 20 8.00 -10.15 4.75
CA ARG A 20 7.99 -10.82 6.05
C ARG A 20 9.12 -11.85 6.22
N GLY A 21 10.14 -11.80 5.36
CA GLY A 21 11.37 -12.58 5.51
C GLY A 21 11.30 -14.02 5.02
N SER A 22 10.33 -14.34 4.16
CA SER A 22 10.23 -15.66 3.54
C SER A 22 11.17 -15.80 2.35
N VAL A 23 11.63 -17.02 2.10
CA VAL A 23 12.42 -17.35 0.90
C VAL A 23 11.49 -17.96 -0.14
N LEU A 24 11.57 -17.47 -1.38
CA LEU A 24 10.69 -17.86 -2.48
C LEU A 24 11.51 -18.47 -3.62
N GLU A 25 11.08 -19.63 -4.09
CA GLU A 25 11.65 -20.29 -5.27
C GLU A 25 10.56 -20.47 -6.33
N LYS A 26 10.81 -19.94 -7.52
CA LYS A 26 9.89 -20.03 -8.66
C LYS A 26 10.31 -21.20 -9.55
N ASN A 27 9.43 -22.18 -9.68
CA ASN A 27 9.62 -23.36 -10.52
C ASN A 27 8.61 -23.37 -11.67
N ASP A 28 8.86 -24.19 -12.69
CA ASP A 28 7.97 -24.34 -13.85
C ASP A 28 6.55 -24.83 -13.47
N GLN A 29 6.38 -25.37 -12.27
CA GLN A 29 5.13 -25.92 -11.75
C GLN A 29 4.41 -25.01 -10.73
N GLY A 30 5.07 -23.95 -10.25
CA GLY A 30 4.52 -23.14 -9.16
C GLY A 30 5.57 -22.32 -8.42
N LEU A 31 5.21 -21.92 -7.21
CA LEU A 31 6.03 -21.14 -6.29
C LEU A 31 6.18 -21.95 -4.99
N GLU A 32 7.41 -22.24 -4.59
CA GLU A 32 7.71 -22.82 -3.27
C GLU A 32 8.10 -21.70 -2.32
N VAL A 33 7.58 -21.75 -1.10
CA VAL A 33 7.79 -20.71 -0.08
C VAL A 33 8.25 -21.36 1.22
N LEU A 34 9.38 -20.88 1.73
CA LEU A 34 9.85 -21.19 3.07
C LEU A 34 9.51 -20.03 3.99
N LEU A 35 8.57 -20.26 4.90
CA LEU A 35 8.05 -19.31 5.87
C LEU A 35 8.86 -19.36 7.16
N PRO A 36 9.17 -18.20 7.76
CA PRO A 36 9.59 -18.13 9.15
C PRO A 36 8.52 -18.71 10.10
N GLU A 37 8.94 -19.33 11.21
CA GLU A 37 8.06 -20.00 12.18
C GLU A 37 6.89 -19.10 12.64
N ASN A 38 7.15 -17.80 12.86
CA ASN A 38 6.14 -16.83 13.25
C ASN A 38 5.08 -16.63 12.16
N LEU A 39 5.47 -16.65 10.88
CA LEU A 39 4.56 -16.47 9.76
C LEU A 39 3.74 -17.74 9.48
N SER A 40 4.35 -18.92 9.59
CA SER A 40 3.65 -20.22 9.52
C SER A 40 2.53 -20.30 10.58
N LYS A 41 2.79 -19.87 11.82
CA LYS A 41 1.78 -19.81 12.88
C LYS A 41 0.64 -18.83 12.57
N ILE A 42 0.95 -17.68 11.98
CA ILE A 42 -0.07 -16.67 11.60
C ILE A 42 -0.97 -17.18 10.48
N LEU A 43 -0.37 -17.86 9.49
CA LEU A 43 -1.09 -18.38 8.32
C LEU A 43 -1.68 -19.77 8.56
N GLU A 44 -1.45 -20.39 9.72
CA GLU A 44 -1.87 -21.76 10.04
C GLU A 44 -1.51 -22.74 8.92
N THR A 45 -0.26 -22.68 8.48
CA THR A 45 0.34 -23.55 7.46
C THR A 45 1.64 -24.14 7.97
N ASP A 46 2.17 -25.14 7.29
CA ASP A 46 3.54 -25.60 7.51
C ASP A 46 4.56 -24.50 7.14
N GLU A 47 5.80 -24.64 7.63
CA GLU A 47 6.90 -23.73 7.28
C GLU A 47 7.28 -23.81 5.80
N HIS A 48 7.00 -24.94 5.15
CA HIS A 48 7.24 -25.13 3.73
C HIS A 48 5.93 -25.34 3.00
N ILE A 49 5.56 -24.38 2.15
CA ILE A 49 4.32 -24.43 1.38
C ILE A 49 4.61 -24.40 -0.12
N LYS A 50 3.76 -25.09 -0.88
CA LYS A 50 3.76 -25.04 -2.35
C LYS A 50 2.54 -24.27 -2.82
N ILE A 51 2.74 -23.38 -3.76
CA ILE A 51 1.70 -22.53 -4.32
C ILE A 51 1.59 -22.80 -5.81
N ASN A 52 0.41 -23.24 -6.22
CA ASN A 52 0.14 -23.54 -7.62
C ASN A 52 -0.25 -22.26 -8.37
N THR A 53 0.54 -21.91 -9.38
CA THR A 53 0.33 -20.75 -10.23
C THR A 53 -0.32 -21.11 -11.59
N LYS A 54 -0.47 -22.40 -11.90
CA LYS A 54 -1.09 -22.88 -13.13
C LYS A 54 -2.53 -23.32 -12.89
N THR A 55 -3.47 -22.64 -13.53
CA THR A 55 -4.89 -23.05 -13.57
C THR A 55 -5.01 -24.41 -14.27
N GLY A 56 -5.47 -25.43 -13.55
CA GLY A 56 -5.87 -26.73 -14.12
C GLY A 56 -5.03 -27.94 -13.71
N THR A 57 -3.94 -27.76 -12.95
CA THR A 57 -3.14 -28.89 -12.44
C THR A 57 -3.23 -28.94 -10.93
N GLU A 58 -4.12 -29.74 -10.35
CA GLU A 58 -4.14 -29.93 -8.90
C GLU A 58 -2.86 -30.66 -8.47
N LEU A 59 -1.95 -29.95 -7.83
CA LEU A 59 -0.81 -30.52 -7.14
C LEU A 59 -1.27 -30.88 -5.72
N GLU A 60 -1.20 -32.17 -5.36
CA GLU A 60 -1.52 -32.61 -3.99
C GLU A 60 -0.68 -31.83 -2.97
N GLY A 61 -1.36 -31.22 -1.99
CA GLY A 61 -0.72 -30.42 -0.95
C GLY A 61 -0.29 -29.00 -1.37
N ALA A 62 -0.60 -28.55 -2.59
CA ALA A 62 -0.34 -27.18 -3.01
C ALA A 62 -1.53 -26.25 -2.72
N TYR A 63 -1.24 -25.07 -2.18
CA TYR A 63 -2.21 -24.00 -2.02
C TYR A 63 -2.49 -23.32 -3.35
N SER A 64 -3.72 -22.86 -3.53
CA SER A 64 -4.09 -21.98 -4.63
C SER A 64 -4.18 -20.54 -4.15
N ILE A 65 -3.82 -19.58 -5.01
CA ILE A 65 -4.03 -18.15 -4.78
C ILE A 65 -5.05 -17.67 -5.80
N ASN A 66 -6.32 -17.74 -5.39
CA ASN A 66 -7.45 -17.20 -6.13
C ASN A 66 -8.36 -16.45 -5.14
N TYR A 67 -9.24 -15.58 -5.65
CA TYR A 67 -10.26 -14.97 -4.80
C TYR A 67 -11.13 -16.04 -4.12
N GLY A 68 -11.29 -15.93 -2.80
CA GLY A 68 -11.99 -16.93 -1.96
C GLY A 68 -11.15 -18.16 -1.60
N SER A 69 -9.86 -18.18 -1.93
CA SER A 69 -8.96 -19.23 -1.43
C SER A 69 -8.58 -18.96 0.04
N PRO A 70 -8.59 -20.00 0.92
CA PRO A 70 -8.30 -19.82 2.34
C PRO A 70 -6.94 -19.19 2.63
N LEU A 71 -5.92 -19.52 1.82
CA LEU A 71 -4.58 -18.94 2.01
C LEU A 71 -4.57 -17.44 1.71
N LEU A 72 -5.24 -17.00 0.63
CA LEU A 72 -5.31 -15.58 0.30
C LEU A 72 -6.06 -14.79 1.37
N ASP A 73 -7.17 -15.33 1.90
CA ASP A 73 -7.94 -14.68 2.96
C ASP A 73 -7.08 -14.50 4.23
N ARG A 74 -6.33 -15.54 4.63
CA ARG A 74 -5.39 -15.45 5.76
C ARG A 74 -4.27 -14.44 5.52
N ILE A 75 -3.74 -14.34 4.29
CA ILE A 75 -2.75 -13.32 3.92
C ILE A 75 -3.35 -11.92 4.05
N VAL A 76 -4.54 -11.70 3.52
CA VAL A 76 -5.24 -10.41 3.60
C VAL A 76 -5.49 -10.03 5.06
N ASP A 77 -5.97 -10.96 5.88
CA ASP A 77 -6.16 -10.74 7.31
C ASP A 77 -4.85 -10.41 8.02
N ALA A 78 -3.77 -11.14 7.73
CA ALA A 78 -2.45 -10.88 8.31
C ALA A 78 -1.91 -9.49 7.93
N VAL A 79 -2.13 -9.05 6.68
CA VAL A 79 -1.76 -7.69 6.22
C VAL A 79 -2.61 -6.63 6.91
N CYS A 80 -3.90 -6.88 7.13
CA CYS A 80 -4.80 -5.92 7.73
C CYS A 80 -4.75 -5.85 9.27
N ARG A 81 -4.14 -6.84 9.95
CA ARG A 81 -3.94 -6.81 11.42
C ARG A 81 -2.96 -5.73 11.86
N ASP A 82 -1.86 -5.60 11.14
CA ASP A 82 -0.83 -4.59 11.41
C ASP A 82 -1.11 -3.39 10.49
N LEU A 83 -1.40 -2.20 11.05
CA LEU A 83 -1.49 -0.97 10.25
C LEU A 83 -0.17 -0.78 9.49
N PRO A 84 -0.14 -0.88 8.15
CA PRO A 84 1.10 -0.71 7.41
C PRO A 84 1.47 0.77 7.43
N LEU A 85 2.27 1.18 8.41
CA LEU A 85 2.85 2.52 8.43
C LEU A 85 3.95 2.59 7.36
N LEU A 86 3.59 3.09 6.19
CA LEU A 86 4.52 3.41 5.12
C LEU A 86 5.06 4.83 5.32
N ILE A 87 6.36 4.95 5.59
CA ILE A 87 7.05 6.24 5.61
C ILE A 87 7.66 6.46 4.22
N CYS A 88 7.20 7.48 3.51
CA CYS A 88 7.80 7.94 2.27
C CYS A 88 8.45 9.31 2.51
N LYS A 89 9.76 9.41 2.29
CA LYS A 89 10.47 10.70 2.32
C LYS A 89 10.69 11.18 0.89
N LEU A 90 9.97 12.23 0.50
CA LEU A 90 10.21 12.90 -0.77
C LEU A 90 11.34 13.92 -0.58
N GLN A 91 12.45 13.70 -1.30
CA GLN A 91 13.57 14.64 -1.33
C GLN A 91 13.62 15.29 -2.71
N PHE A 92 13.47 16.61 -2.75
CA PHE A 92 13.58 17.39 -3.98
C PHE A 92 14.92 18.11 -3.99
N GLU A 93 15.77 17.82 -4.98
CA GLU A 93 17.06 18.52 -5.15
C GLU A 93 16.89 19.93 -5.74
N TYR A 94 15.75 20.20 -6.38
CA TYR A 94 15.48 21.46 -7.04
C TYR A 94 13.99 21.83 -6.96
N LEU A 95 13.64 22.69 -6.00
CA LEU A 95 12.41 23.48 -6.07
C LEU A 95 12.67 24.67 -7.00
N LYS A 96 11.87 24.81 -8.07
CA LYS A 96 11.87 26.01 -8.91
C LYS A 96 11.65 27.22 -8.01
N LYS A 97 12.68 28.05 -7.86
CA LYS A 97 12.66 29.26 -7.02
C LYS A 97 11.90 30.41 -7.69
N GLU A 98 11.72 30.33 -9.01
CA GLU A 98 10.98 31.30 -9.82
C GLU A 98 9.48 31.07 -9.70
N GLY A 99 8.74 32.14 -9.35
CA GLY A 99 7.28 32.12 -9.24
C GLY A 99 6.73 32.02 -7.81
N PHE A 100 7.56 31.75 -6.80
CA PHE A 100 7.11 31.69 -5.40
C PHE A 100 6.49 33.02 -4.94
N ASP A 101 7.15 34.15 -5.19
CA ASP A 101 6.58 35.47 -4.80
C ASP A 101 5.26 35.75 -5.54
N SER A 102 5.19 35.42 -6.83
CA SER A 102 3.96 35.58 -7.61
C SER A 102 2.82 34.69 -7.12
N LEU A 103 3.13 33.48 -6.61
CA LEU A 103 2.14 32.59 -6.01
C LEU A 103 1.63 33.15 -4.68
N ILE A 104 2.53 33.60 -3.80
CA ILE A 104 2.16 34.21 -2.51
C ILE A 104 1.33 35.48 -2.73
N GLU A 105 1.72 36.37 -3.66
CA GLU A 105 0.96 37.57 -4.01
C GLU A 105 -0.45 37.27 -4.53
N LYS A 106 -0.63 36.16 -5.25
CA LYS A 106 -1.97 35.75 -5.75
C LYS A 106 -2.83 35.10 -4.69
N GLN A 107 -2.23 34.53 -3.65
CA GLN A 107 -2.92 33.72 -2.64
C GLN A 107 -3.27 34.53 -1.39
N PHE A 108 -2.54 35.61 -1.12
CA PHE A 108 -2.76 36.51 0.02
C PHE A 108 -3.12 37.91 -0.46
N VAL A 109 -4.24 38.44 0.04
CA VAL A 109 -4.66 39.83 -0.22
C VAL A 109 -4.39 40.65 1.04
N PHE A 110 -3.50 41.64 0.93
CA PHE A 110 -3.20 42.59 1.99
C PHE A 110 -4.07 43.84 1.80
N ILE A 111 -5.07 44.03 2.67
CA ILE A 111 -5.94 45.22 2.64
C ILE A 111 -5.19 46.38 3.31
N GLU A 112 -5.13 47.53 2.64
CA GLU A 112 -4.47 48.76 3.13
C GLU A 112 -3.02 48.57 3.62
N SER A 113 -2.34 47.53 3.13
CA SER A 113 -1.00 47.16 3.58
C SER A 113 -0.16 46.61 2.43
N VAL A 114 1.16 46.70 2.58
CA VAL A 114 2.14 46.13 1.64
C VAL A 114 2.90 45.04 2.36
N GLY A 115 2.77 43.81 1.88
CA GLY A 115 3.56 42.67 2.33
C GLY A 115 4.73 42.39 1.39
N LYS A 116 5.88 42.01 1.93
CA LYS A 116 7.00 41.47 1.15
C LYS A 116 7.53 40.22 1.83
N THR A 117 7.84 39.19 1.06
CA THR A 117 8.53 37.99 1.56
C THR A 117 9.91 38.41 2.09
N GLU A 118 10.12 38.33 3.41
CA GLU A 118 11.38 38.71 4.05
C GLU A 118 12.45 37.62 3.89
N SER A 119 12.07 36.37 4.15
CA SER A 119 12.98 35.22 4.03
C SER A 119 12.22 33.95 3.64
N ARG A 120 12.96 32.94 3.20
CA ARG A 120 12.44 31.61 2.86
C ARG A 120 13.28 30.58 3.60
N ALA A 121 12.61 29.62 4.24
CA ALA A 121 13.26 28.47 4.86
C ALA A 121 12.80 27.19 4.17
N VAL A 122 13.74 26.24 3.99
CA VAL A 122 13.36 24.88 3.62
C VAL A 122 12.87 24.21 4.90
N VAL A 123 11.60 23.82 4.91
CA VAL A 123 11.00 23.08 6.02
C VAL A 123 10.65 21.70 5.51
N ASN A 124 11.02 20.67 6.27
CA ASN A 124 10.52 19.33 6.04
C ASN A 124 9.12 19.27 6.62
N THR A 125 8.13 18.94 5.80
CA THR A 125 6.74 18.82 6.23
C THR A 125 6.34 17.36 6.19
N GLU A 126 5.84 16.87 7.32
CA GLU A 126 5.35 15.51 7.44
C GLU A 126 3.87 15.47 7.07
N TYR A 127 3.48 14.41 6.35
CA TYR A 127 2.10 14.16 5.96
C TYR A 127 1.72 12.76 6.39
N ILE A 128 0.46 12.60 6.79
CA ILE A 128 -0.15 11.29 7.02
C ILE A 128 -1.04 10.94 5.84
N PHE A 129 -0.80 9.77 5.25
CA PHE A 129 -1.62 9.22 4.19
C PHE A 129 -2.42 8.04 4.75
N LEU A 130 -3.75 8.17 4.76
CA LEU A 130 -4.66 7.20 5.34
C LEU A 130 -5.51 6.59 4.23
N THR A 131 -5.38 5.28 4.02
CA THR A 131 -6.30 4.52 3.16
C THR A 131 -7.28 3.76 4.02
N CYS A 132 -8.55 4.13 3.94
CA CYS A 132 -9.63 3.54 4.70
C CYS A 132 -10.46 2.61 3.81
N ARG A 133 -10.74 1.40 4.30
CA ARG A 133 -11.77 0.54 3.71
C ARG A 133 -13.14 1.02 4.15
N TYR A 134 -14.04 1.21 3.19
CA TYR A 134 -15.43 1.53 3.47
C TYR A 134 -16.38 0.47 2.92
N THR A 135 -17.51 0.33 3.58
CA THR A 135 -18.66 -0.44 3.12
C THR A 135 -19.83 0.53 3.06
N ALA A 136 -20.27 0.86 1.85
CA ALA A 136 -21.48 1.63 1.63
C ALA A 136 -22.66 0.65 1.53
N GLN A 137 -23.67 0.85 2.37
CA GLN A 137 -24.87 0.01 2.39
C GLN A 137 -26.08 0.81 1.92
N SER A 138 -26.69 0.34 0.83
CA SER A 138 -28.00 0.78 0.31
C SER A 138 -28.79 -0.48 -0.05
N ASP A 139 -29.56 -0.48 -1.13
CA ASP A 139 -30.19 -1.69 -1.70
C ASP A 139 -29.15 -2.74 -2.15
N GLU A 140 -27.93 -2.30 -2.45
CA GLU A 140 -26.76 -3.14 -2.68
C GLU A 140 -25.62 -2.78 -1.70
N GLN A 141 -24.78 -3.76 -1.37
CA GLN A 141 -23.57 -3.54 -0.60
C GLN A 141 -22.40 -3.27 -1.56
N LYS A 142 -21.77 -2.10 -1.43
CA LYS A 142 -20.55 -1.76 -2.18
C LYS A 142 -19.39 -1.58 -1.22
N GLN A 143 -18.28 -2.23 -1.53
CA GLN A 143 -17.04 -2.10 -0.78
C GLN A 143 -16.03 -1.33 -1.62
N GLY A 144 -15.19 -0.54 -0.96
CA GLY A 144 -14.16 0.23 -1.63
C GLY A 144 -13.09 0.73 -0.68
N LEU A 145 -12.14 1.46 -1.25
CA LEU A 145 -11.09 2.16 -0.53
C LEU A 145 -11.24 3.66 -0.81
N ILE A 146 -11.01 4.48 0.22
CA ILE A 146 -10.90 5.92 0.10
C ILE A 146 -9.60 6.36 0.78
N SER A 147 -8.89 7.30 0.17
CA SER A 147 -7.62 7.79 0.68
C SER A 147 -7.71 9.25 1.08
N PHE A 148 -7.09 9.60 2.20
CA PHE A 148 -7.01 10.96 2.72
C PHE A 148 -5.54 11.32 2.96
N VAL A 149 -5.18 12.58 2.68
CA VAL A 149 -3.86 13.14 3.00
C VAL A 149 -4.07 14.27 3.98
N PHE A 150 -3.35 14.27 5.09
CA PHE A 150 -3.34 15.38 6.03
C PHE A 150 -1.91 15.82 6.29
N ASN A 151 -1.73 17.13 6.48
CA ASN A 151 -0.54 17.66 7.12
C ASN A 151 -0.47 17.12 8.55
N LEU A 152 0.65 16.49 8.94
CA LEU A 152 0.76 15.82 10.23
C LEU A 152 0.80 16.81 11.40
N GLU A 153 1.40 17.99 11.19
CA GLU A 153 1.55 19.01 12.22
C GLU A 153 0.25 19.80 12.46
N THR A 154 -0.40 20.24 11.38
CA THR A 154 -1.59 21.11 11.47
C THR A 154 -2.91 20.33 11.42
N GLY A 155 -2.89 19.07 10.99
CA GLY A 155 -4.10 18.29 10.71
C GLY A 155 -4.88 18.76 9.47
N SER A 156 -4.33 19.70 8.68
CA SER A 156 -5.02 20.26 7.52
C SER A 156 -5.12 19.23 6.41
N TYR A 157 -6.33 19.05 5.85
CA TYR A 157 -6.55 18.20 4.68
C TYR A 157 -5.86 18.76 3.44
N VAL A 158 -5.19 17.89 2.68
CA VAL A 158 -4.57 18.21 1.40
C VAL A 158 -5.45 17.61 0.28
N PRO A 159 -6.14 18.45 -0.52
CA PRO A 159 -7.05 18.00 -1.57
C PRO A 159 -6.34 17.41 -2.79
#